data_AF-A0A2E8KML1-F1
#
_entry.id   AF-A0A2E8KML1-F1
#
_cell.length_a   1.000
_cell.length_b   1.000
_cell.length_c   1.000
_cell.angle_alpha   90.00
_cell.angle_beta   90.00
_cell.angle_gamma   90.00
#
_symmetry.space_group_name_H-M   'P 1'
#
loop_
_entity.id
_entity.type
_entity.pdbx_description
1 polymer ?
#
loop_
_entity_poly.entity_id
_entity_poly.type
_entity_poly.pdbx_seq_one_letter_code
_entity_poly.pdbx_strand_id
1 'polypeptide(L)'
;MTLYGSLADDMYMNVNLATEMELPGHRETVLHFFECVRKKFPTMKKFHARDKRDFVLEEDKDQGRYRWVAVEPRRFCSGHVNPASIEDALDQ
;
A
#
# COMPACT_ATOMS: atom_id res chain seq x y z
N MET A 1 -9.75 -17.03 -12.87
CA MET A 1 -9.33 -17.84 -11.71
C MET A 1 -7.84 -18.08 -11.90
N THR A 2 -7.00 -17.31 -11.21
CA THR A 2 -5.54 -17.37 -11.40
C THR A 2 -4.99 -18.68 -10.86
N LEU A 3 -3.95 -19.21 -11.51
CA LEU A 3 -3.28 -20.49 -11.19
C LEU A 3 -2.73 -20.58 -9.75
N TYR A 4 -2.70 -19.47 -9.02
CA TYR A 4 -2.11 -19.35 -7.69
C TYR A 4 -2.99 -19.92 -6.58
N GLY A 5 -4.32 -19.84 -6.70
CA GLY A 5 -5.23 -20.40 -5.69
C GLY A 5 -5.17 -21.93 -5.58
N SER A 6 -4.50 -22.62 -6.51
CA SER A 6 -4.20 -24.05 -6.43
C SER A 6 -2.80 -24.37 -5.90
N LEU A 7 -1.91 -23.38 -5.78
CA LEU A 7 -0.51 -23.57 -5.40
C LEU A 7 -0.16 -22.98 -4.03
N ALA A 8 -0.92 -21.99 -3.56
CA ALA A 8 -0.70 -21.32 -2.29
C ALA A 8 -2.04 -20.93 -1.66
N ASP A 9 -2.13 -21.05 -0.34
CA ASP A 9 -3.30 -20.64 0.43
C ASP A 9 -3.41 -19.11 0.53
N ASP A 10 -2.26 -18.42 0.64
CA ASP A 10 -2.17 -16.95 0.68
C ASP A 10 -1.00 -16.44 -0.18
N MET A 11 -1.20 -15.30 -0.83
CA MET A 11 -0.22 -14.62 -1.67
C MET A 11 -0.04 -13.17 -1.21
N TYR A 12 1.21 -12.76 -1.02
CA TYR A 12 1.56 -11.39 -0.64
C TYR A 12 2.48 -10.80 -1.70
N MET A 13 2.09 -9.66 -2.26
CA MET A 13 2.96 -8.88 -3.13
C MET A 13 3.31 -7.58 -2.42
N ASN A 14 4.60 -7.36 -2.20
CA ASN A 14 5.12 -6.12 -1.60
C ASN A 14 6.10 -5.46 -2.56
N VAL A 15 5.95 -4.16 -2.77
CA VAL A 15 6.87 -3.33 -3.56
C VAL A 15 7.46 -2.29 -2.63
N ASN A 16 8.79 -2.21 -2.61
CA ASN A 16 9.53 -1.25 -1.82
C ASN A 16 10.38 -0.39 -2.75
N LEU A 17 10.08 0.89 -2.83
CA LEU A 17 10.87 1.87 -3.56
C LEU A 17 11.69 2.68 -2.56
N ALA A 18 12.97 2.38 -2.46
CA ALA A 18 13.91 3.11 -1.61
C ALA A 18 14.45 4.35 -2.32
N THR A 19 14.61 5.44 -1.58
CA THR A 19 15.22 6.68 -2.07
C THR A 19 16.57 6.91 -1.40
N GLU A 20 17.51 7.46 -2.16
CA GLU A 20 18.83 7.80 -1.63
C GLU A 20 18.73 8.94 -0.60
N MET A 21 17.91 9.95 -0.90
CA MET A 21 17.61 11.10 -0.04
C MET A 21 16.35 10.89 0.81
N GLU A 22 16.22 11.67 1.90
CA GLU A 22 14.98 11.69 2.69
C GLU A 22 13.83 12.31 1.90
N LEU A 23 12.64 11.68 2.02
CA LEU A 23 11.41 12.17 1.43
C LEU A 23 10.89 13.41 2.19
N PRO A 24 10.16 14.31 1.50
CA PRO A 24 9.58 15.48 2.14
C PRO A 24 8.59 15.08 3.24
N GLY A 25 8.92 15.38 4.50
CA GLY A 25 8.06 15.12 5.67
C GLY A 25 6.98 16.18 5.92
N HIS A 26 6.76 17.11 4.97
CA HIS A 26 5.75 18.16 5.12
C HIS A 26 4.35 17.55 5.12
N ARG A 27 3.54 17.90 6.12
CA ARG A 27 2.18 17.37 6.31
C ARG A 27 1.32 17.46 5.04
N GLU A 28 1.38 18.59 4.34
CA GLU A 28 0.58 18.82 3.12
C GLU A 28 0.99 17.90 1.98
N THR A 29 2.28 17.70 1.75
CA THR A 29 2.81 16.80 0.71
C THR A 29 2.37 15.35 0.96
N VAL A 30 2.51 14.91 2.21
CA VAL A 30 2.12 13.56 2.62
C VAL A 30 0.61 13.35 2.47
N LEU A 31 -0.20 14.27 2.99
CA LEU A 31 -1.66 14.19 2.85
C LEU A 31 -2.10 14.25 1.38
N HIS A 32 -1.49 15.10 0.56
CA HIS A 32 -1.77 15.18 -0.86
C HIS A 32 -1.49 13.85 -1.57
N PHE A 33 -0.36 13.21 -1.28
CA PHE A 33 -0.04 11.89 -1.80
C PHE A 33 -1.13 10.85 -1.45
N PHE A 34 -1.51 10.75 -0.17
CA PHE A 34 -2.54 9.80 0.24
C PHE A 34 -3.93 10.12 -0.34
N GLU A 35 -4.29 11.39 -0.53
CA GLU A 35 -5.53 11.76 -1.21
C GLU A 35 -5.53 11.34 -2.69
N CYS A 36 -4.40 11.45 -3.38
CA CYS A 36 -4.26 10.94 -4.75
C CYS A 36 -4.42 9.40 -4.79
N VAL A 37 -3.82 8.69 -3.83
CA VAL A 37 -4.01 7.23 -3.70
C VAL A 37 -5.46 6.87 -3.44
N ARG A 38 -6.14 7.57 -2.52
CA ARG A 38 -7.56 7.33 -2.21
C ARG A 38 -8.50 7.58 -3.38
N LYS A 39 -8.17 8.54 -4.25
CA LYS A 39 -8.93 8.77 -5.49
C LYS A 39 -8.83 7.58 -6.45
N LYS A 40 -7.67 6.93 -6.52
CA LYS A 40 -7.44 5.73 -7.33
C LYS A 40 -8.01 4.47 -6.68
N PHE A 41 -7.90 4.36 -5.35
CA PHE A 41 -8.34 3.23 -4.54
C PHE A 41 -9.27 3.68 -3.39
N PRO A 42 -10.58 3.92 -3.64
CA PRO A 42 -11.51 4.48 -2.65
C PRO A 42 -11.79 3.60 -1.43
N THR A 43 -11.44 2.33 -1.51
CA THR A 43 -11.54 1.30 -0.45
C THR A 43 -10.47 1.48 0.63
N MET A 44 -9.37 2.18 0.32
CA MET A 44 -8.31 2.50 1.28
C MET A 44 -8.76 3.63 2.21
N LYS A 45 -9.20 3.29 3.43
CA LYS A 45 -9.84 4.23 4.36
C LYS A 45 -9.13 4.34 5.70
N LYS A 46 -8.30 3.37 6.08
CA LYS A 46 -7.62 3.34 7.37
C LYS A 46 -6.29 4.08 7.26
N PHE A 47 -6.32 5.39 7.50
CA PHE A 47 -5.12 6.22 7.57
C PHE A 47 -4.64 6.36 9.02
N HIS A 48 -3.38 6.02 9.29
CA HIS A 48 -2.78 6.14 10.62
C HIS A 48 -1.27 6.36 10.52
N ALA A 49 -0.66 6.82 11.62
CA ALA A 49 0.80 6.91 11.76
C ALA A 49 1.30 5.79 12.68
N ARG A 50 2.43 5.15 12.33
CA ARG A 50 3.06 4.10 13.15
C ARG A 50 4.16 4.65 14.06
N ASP A 51 5.05 5.48 13.52
CA ASP A 51 6.16 6.12 14.23
C ASP A 51 6.34 7.58 13.76
N LYS A 52 7.29 8.31 14.33
CA LYS A 52 7.66 9.67 13.91
C LYS A 52 8.11 9.66 12.45
N ARG A 53 7.18 10.00 11.55
CA ARG A 53 7.29 10.12 10.08
C ARG A 53 6.95 8.86 9.27
N ASP A 54 6.32 7.86 9.89
CA ASP A 54 5.79 6.70 9.18
C ASP A 54 4.28 6.79 9.08
N PHE A 55 3.79 6.99 7.86
CA PHE A 55 2.37 7.12 7.56
C PHE A 55 1.88 5.93 6.76
N VAL A 56 0.72 5.38 7.12
CA VAL A 56 0.15 4.20 6.50
C VAL A 56 -1.29 4.47 6.11
N LEU A 57 -1.65 4.04 4.90
CA LEU A 57 -3.01 3.98 4.41
C LEU A 57 -3.32 2.54 4.00
N GLU A 58 -4.35 1.94 4.56
CA GLU A 58 -4.74 0.56 4.26
C GLU A 58 -6.27 0.39 4.10
N GLU A 59 -6.65 -0.72 3.46
CA GLU A 59 -8.04 -1.16 3.36
C GLU A 59 -8.47 -1.91 4.62
N ASP A 60 -9.75 -2.28 4.67
CA ASP A 60 -10.21 -3.20 5.72
C ASP A 60 -9.67 -4.62 5.49
N LYS A 61 -9.32 -5.31 6.58
CA LYS A 61 -8.73 -6.65 6.56
C LYS A 61 -9.80 -7.75 6.64
N ASP A 62 -11.06 -7.39 6.88
CA ASP A 62 -12.17 -8.32 7.08
C ASP A 62 -12.41 -9.29 5.91
N GLN A 63 -12.03 -8.92 4.69
CA GLN A 63 -12.25 -9.74 3.49
C GLN A 63 -11.07 -10.66 3.13
N GLY A 64 -9.97 -10.65 3.91
CA GLY A 64 -8.75 -11.44 3.62
C GLY A 64 -7.99 -11.02 2.36
N ARG A 65 -8.51 -10.03 1.63
CA ARG A 65 -7.87 -9.32 0.52
C ARG A 65 -7.83 -7.86 0.88
N TYR A 66 -6.63 -7.29 0.91
CA TYR A 66 -6.48 -5.90 1.26
C TYR A 66 -5.18 -5.34 0.70
N ARG A 67 -5.23 -4.07 0.35
CA ARG A 67 -4.08 -3.27 -0.03
C ARG A 67 -3.64 -2.35 1.09
N TRP A 68 -2.38 -2.01 1.05
CA TRP A 68 -1.79 -0.99 1.91
C TRP A 68 -0.70 -0.24 1.16
N VAL A 69 -0.45 0.99 1.61
CA VAL A 69 0.68 1.80 1.22
C VAL A 69 1.19 2.53 2.44
N ALA A 70 2.51 2.64 2.55
CA ALA A 70 3.19 3.37 3.59
C ALA A 70 4.24 4.33 2.99
N VAL A 71 4.35 5.49 3.61
CA VAL A 71 5.39 6.48 3.34
C VAL A 71 6.25 6.55 4.59
N GLU A 72 7.54 6.25 4.41
CA GLU A 72 8.56 6.32 5.44
C GLU A 72 9.63 7.35 5.04
N PRO A 73 10.56 7.74 5.92
CA PRO A 73 11.55 8.77 5.62
C PRO A 73 12.40 8.53 4.36
N ARG A 74 12.68 7.28 3.99
CA ARG A 74 13.57 6.93 2.86
C ARG A 74 12.99 5.86 1.93
N ARG A 75 11.71 5.54 2.07
CA ARG A 75 11.07 4.54 1.21
C ARG A 75 9.57 4.74 1.09
N PHE A 76 9.06 4.35 -0.08
CA PHE A 76 7.66 4.03 -0.27
C PHE A 76 7.49 2.52 -0.23
N CYS A 77 6.52 2.06 0.54
CA CYS A 77 6.16 0.67 0.61
C CYS A 77 4.71 0.53 0.16
N SER A 78 4.43 -0.44 -0.70
CA SER A 78 3.07 -0.86 -1.02
C SER A 78 2.97 -2.36 -0.91
N GLY A 79 1.76 -2.83 -0.63
CA GLY A 79 1.50 -4.24 -0.76
C GLY A 79 0.04 -4.57 -0.98
N HIS A 80 -0.18 -5.72 -1.57
CA HIS A 80 -1.50 -6.29 -1.81
C HIS A 80 -1.50 -7.75 -1.34
N VAL A 81 -2.39 -8.04 -0.40
CA VAL A 81 -2.66 -9.38 0.10
C VAL A 81 -3.76 -10.02 -0.73
N ASN A 82 -3.49 -11.22 -1.22
CA ASN A 82 -4.40 -12.04 -2.02
C ASN A 82 -5.00 -11.29 -3.23
N PRO A 83 -4.15 -10.68 -4.09
CA PRO A 83 -4.64 -9.96 -5.26
C PRO A 83 -5.38 -10.88 -6.24
N ALA A 84 -6.32 -10.33 -7.00
CA ALA A 84 -7.03 -11.12 -8.02
C ALA A 84 -6.09 -11.58 -9.16
N SER A 85 -5.08 -10.77 -9.47
CA SER A 85 -4.00 -11.06 -10.41
C SER A 85 -2.72 -10.30 -10.03
N ILE A 86 -1.58 -10.71 -10.58
CA ILE A 86 -0.31 -9.99 -10.42
C ILE A 86 -0.44 -8.57 -11.00
N GLU A 87 -1.10 -8.43 -12.13
CA GLU A 87 -1.35 -7.13 -12.79
C GLU A 87 -2.14 -6.19 -11.88
N ASP A 88 -3.15 -6.69 -11.17
CA ASP A 88 -3.93 -5.93 -10.21
C ASP A 88 -3.05 -5.44 -9.04
N ALA A 89 -2.08 -6.24 -8.59
CA ALA A 89 -1.10 -5.76 -7.60
C ALA A 89 -0.09 -4.75 -8.18
N LEU A 90 0.26 -4.85 -9.46
CA LEU A 90 1.21 -3.95 -10.14
C LEU A 90 0.59 -2.63 -10.60
N ASP A 91 -0.73 -2.56 -10.81
CA ASP A 91 -1.41 -1.32 -11.19
C ASP A 91 -1.32 -0.25 -10.09
N GLN A 92 -1.02 -0.63 -8.84
CA GLN A 92 -0.97 0.27 -7.68
C GLN A 92 -0.03 1.47 -7.86
#